data_AF-A0A945L2A6-F1
#
_entry.id   AF-A0A945L2A6-F1
#
_cell.length_a   1.000
_cell.length_b   1.000
_cell.length_c   1.000
_cell.angle_alpha   90.00
_cell.angle_beta   90.00
_cell.angle_gamma   90.00
#
_symmetry.space_group_name_H-M   'P 1'
#
loop_
_entity.id
_entity.type
_entity.pdbx_description
1 polymer ?
#
loop_
_entity_poly.entity_id
_entity_poly.type
_entity_poly.pdbx_seq_one_letter_code
_entity_poly.pdbx_strand_id
1 'polypeptide(L)'
;EKFVGDGGGLVSVHATDNAFGDWPGFNEMIGVGGWGGRGDGFGPKIHWFEGGMKLLQTPGSATHPAKHDFEVVTRAPEHPVMKGLPASWLHAHDEIYSRLRGPAQNVTILATASADPEKIARGTGNNEPMLMDIRYGKGRVFHTTLGHCNKDDDLSVKALNCVGFIVTLQRGTEWAATGTVTQSIPSDFPGSDVVSVR
;
A
#
# COMPACT_ATOMS: atom_id res chain seq x y z
N GLU A 1 -18.22 3.00 9.16
CA GLU A 1 -17.68 3.09 10.53
C GLU A 1 -18.05 1.92 11.42
N LYS A 2 -19.31 1.78 11.87
CA LYS A 2 -19.71 0.75 12.85
C LYS A 2 -19.20 -0.67 12.53
N PHE A 3 -19.38 -1.14 11.30
CA PHE A 3 -18.91 -2.46 10.87
C PHE A 3 -17.42 -2.68 11.16
N VAL A 4 -16.56 -1.75 10.73
CA VAL A 4 -15.10 -1.84 10.96
C VAL A 4 -14.79 -1.63 12.44
N GLY A 5 -15.37 -0.61 13.07
CA GLY A 5 -15.14 -0.30 14.48
C GLY A 5 -15.45 -1.47 15.43
N ASP A 6 -16.45 -2.29 15.09
CA ASP A 6 -16.87 -3.46 15.88
C ASP A 6 -16.05 -4.74 15.59
N GLY A 7 -15.13 -4.72 14.62
CA GLY A 7 -14.26 -5.87 14.31
C GLY A 7 -14.27 -6.33 12.86
N GLY A 8 -15.09 -5.72 12.00
CA GLY A 8 -15.12 -6.01 10.57
C GLY A 8 -13.78 -5.72 9.89
N GLY A 9 -13.44 -6.54 8.90
CA GLY A 9 -12.28 -6.34 8.04
C GLY A 9 -12.58 -5.40 6.87
N LEU A 10 -11.64 -4.53 6.52
CA LEU A 10 -11.69 -3.68 5.32
C LEU A 10 -10.43 -3.89 4.49
N VAL A 11 -10.58 -3.86 3.16
CA VAL A 11 -9.47 -3.88 2.22
C VAL A 11 -9.56 -2.62 1.36
N SER A 12 -8.58 -1.73 1.45
CA SER A 12 -8.44 -0.55 0.59
C SER A 12 -7.45 -0.87 -0.52
N VAL A 13 -7.90 -0.75 -1.77
CA VAL A 13 -7.09 -1.07 -2.95
C VAL A 13 -6.92 0.17 -3.82
N HIS A 14 -5.66 0.53 -4.08
CA HIS A 14 -5.27 1.61 -4.98
C HIS A 14 -6.07 2.90 -4.70
N ALA A 15 -6.70 3.48 -5.72
CA ALA A 15 -7.47 4.73 -5.66
C ALA A 15 -8.71 4.73 -4.73
N THR A 16 -9.00 3.63 -4.02
CA THR A 16 -9.97 3.64 -2.90
C THR A 16 -9.59 4.69 -1.86
N ASP A 17 -8.30 4.91 -1.65
CA ASP A 17 -7.76 5.91 -0.71
C ASP A 17 -8.00 7.37 -1.13
N ASN A 18 -8.51 7.59 -2.35
CA ASN A 18 -8.89 8.91 -2.86
C ASN A 18 -10.30 9.31 -2.46
N ALA A 19 -11.14 8.35 -2.08
CA ALA A 19 -12.54 8.59 -1.82
C ALA A 19 -12.77 9.39 -0.52
N PHE A 20 -13.91 10.07 -0.44
CA PHE A 20 -14.48 10.64 0.78
C PHE A 20 -13.53 11.51 1.63
N GLY A 21 -12.86 12.49 1.00
CA GLY A 21 -11.95 13.43 1.67
C GLY A 21 -12.53 14.03 2.95
N ASP A 22 -13.78 14.46 2.93
CA ASP A 22 -14.42 15.13 4.07
C ASP A 22 -14.98 14.18 5.14
N TRP A 23 -14.69 12.87 5.05
CA TRP A 23 -15.16 11.87 6.01
C TRP A 23 -14.04 11.44 6.98
N PRO A 24 -14.00 11.94 8.23
CA PRO A 24 -12.91 11.65 9.16
C PRO A 24 -12.72 10.16 9.43
N GLY A 25 -13.81 9.42 9.71
CA GLY A 25 -13.73 7.98 9.98
C GLY A 25 -13.20 7.16 8.80
N PHE A 26 -13.48 7.56 7.55
CA PHE A 26 -12.88 6.91 6.39
C PHE A 26 -11.38 7.19 6.29
N ASN A 27 -10.96 8.45 6.47
CA ASN A 27 -9.53 8.81 6.46
C ASN A 27 -8.75 8.13 7.59
N GLU A 28 -9.37 7.90 8.77
CA GLU A 28 -8.78 7.08 9.84
C GLU A 28 -8.62 5.61 9.44
N MET A 29 -9.61 5.03 8.75
CA MET A 29 -9.55 3.63 8.29
C MET A 29 -8.46 3.41 7.23
N ILE A 30 -8.31 4.34 6.27
CA ILE A 30 -7.29 4.22 5.22
C ILE A 30 -5.91 4.74 5.65
N GLY A 31 -5.81 5.44 6.79
CA GLY A 31 -4.58 5.96 7.37
C GLY A 31 -4.00 7.15 6.59
N VAL A 32 -3.73 6.95 5.31
CA VAL A 32 -3.32 7.97 4.35
C VAL A 32 -4.12 7.81 3.06
N GLY A 33 -4.24 8.88 2.29
CA GLY A 33 -4.83 8.89 0.96
C GLY A 33 -4.34 10.08 0.15
N GLY A 34 -4.78 10.18 -1.10
CA GLY A 34 -4.32 11.23 -2.00
C GLY A 34 -5.44 11.89 -2.78
N TRP A 35 -5.04 12.74 -3.72
CA TRP A 35 -5.92 13.46 -4.65
C TRP A 35 -7.13 14.10 -3.97
N GLY A 36 -8.21 14.39 -4.69
CA GLY A 36 -9.46 14.89 -4.10
C GLY A 36 -9.34 16.20 -3.30
N GLY A 37 -8.32 17.02 -3.57
CA GLY A 37 -8.05 18.25 -2.81
C GLY A 37 -7.26 18.05 -1.51
N ARG A 38 -6.76 16.84 -1.22
CA ARG A 38 -5.93 16.58 -0.03
C ARG A 38 -4.60 17.33 -0.12
N GLY A 39 -4.46 18.33 0.75
CA GLY A 39 -3.25 19.14 0.93
C GLY A 39 -2.75 19.12 2.37
N ASP A 40 -1.96 20.11 2.76
CA ASP A 40 -1.25 20.15 4.05
C ASP A 40 -2.19 20.08 5.29
N GLY A 41 -3.45 20.47 5.14
CA GLY A 41 -4.47 20.39 6.20
C GLY A 41 -4.99 18.99 6.52
N PHE A 42 -4.69 17.98 5.71
CA PHE A 42 -5.20 16.61 5.88
C PHE A 42 -4.36 15.74 6.83
N GLY A 43 -3.22 16.26 7.27
CA GLY A 43 -2.31 15.55 8.18
C GLY A 43 -0.94 15.26 7.57
N PRO A 44 -0.08 14.58 8.35
CA PRO A 44 1.28 14.28 7.96
C PRO A 44 1.35 13.30 6.79
N LYS A 45 2.54 13.23 6.19
CA LYS A 45 2.93 12.15 5.29
C LYS A 45 3.66 11.09 6.10
N ILE A 46 3.49 9.83 5.71
CA ILE A 46 4.30 8.73 6.23
C ILE A 46 5.61 8.68 5.46
N HIS A 47 6.73 8.72 6.17
CA HIS A 47 8.05 8.50 5.61
C HIS A 47 8.70 7.30 6.29
N TRP A 48 9.38 6.46 5.50
CA TRP A 48 10.18 5.37 6.02
C TRP A 48 11.68 5.71 5.96
N PHE A 49 12.35 5.60 7.11
CA PHE A 49 13.80 5.77 7.25
C PHE A 49 14.43 4.48 7.78
N GLU A 50 15.76 4.41 7.76
CA GLU A 50 16.48 3.42 8.56
C GLU A 50 16.11 3.61 10.04
N GLY A 51 15.49 2.58 10.64
CA GLY A 51 14.94 2.63 12.00
C GLY A 51 13.42 2.78 12.09
N GLY A 52 12.72 2.95 10.96
CA GLY A 52 11.25 2.79 10.89
C GLY A 52 10.48 4.02 10.42
N MET A 53 9.17 3.99 10.69
CA MET A 53 8.20 5.00 10.27
C MET A 53 8.37 6.32 11.03
N LYS A 54 8.29 7.45 10.32
CA LYS A 54 8.11 8.79 10.89
C LYS A 54 6.97 9.53 10.19
N LEU A 55 6.23 10.33 10.94
CA LEU A 55 5.21 11.22 10.43
C LEU A 55 5.80 12.62 10.24
N LEU A 56 5.79 13.13 9.01
CA LEU A 56 6.36 14.43 8.69
C LEU A 56 5.31 15.39 8.13
N GLN A 57 5.26 16.59 8.70
CA GLN A 57 4.49 17.71 8.18
C GLN A 57 5.36 18.55 7.24
N THR A 58 5.59 18.04 6.03
CA THR A 58 6.29 18.78 4.97
C THR A 58 5.32 19.12 3.85
N PRO A 59 5.48 20.20 3.07
CA PRO A 59 4.51 20.60 2.03
C PRO A 59 4.32 19.59 0.89
N GLY A 60 3.24 19.78 0.12
CA GLY A 60 2.99 19.12 -1.17
C GLY A 60 1.89 18.06 -1.13
N SER A 61 1.28 17.82 -2.29
CA SER A 61 0.17 16.87 -2.46
C SER A 61 0.62 15.52 -3.01
N ALA A 62 -0.28 14.54 -2.93
CA ALA A 62 -0.09 13.21 -3.50
C ALA A 62 0.28 13.27 -4.98
N THR A 63 1.17 12.36 -5.39
CA THR A 63 1.67 12.23 -6.76
C THR A 63 2.15 10.81 -6.99
N HIS A 64 2.43 10.44 -8.23
CA HIS A 64 3.21 9.25 -8.57
C HIS A 64 4.06 9.53 -9.82
N PRO A 65 5.16 8.79 -10.03
CA PRO A 65 5.84 8.75 -11.33
C PRO A 65 5.00 8.00 -12.37
N ALA A 66 5.48 7.91 -13.62
CA ALA A 66 4.87 7.06 -14.63
C ALA A 66 4.97 5.57 -14.22
N LYS A 67 4.08 4.72 -14.77
CA LYS A 67 4.05 3.28 -14.49
C LYS A 67 5.36 2.60 -14.89
N HIS A 68 5.91 1.78 -14.00
CA HIS A 68 7.15 1.03 -14.21
C HIS A 68 7.22 -0.18 -13.26
N ASP A 69 8.17 -1.07 -13.51
CA ASP A 69 8.47 -2.16 -12.58
C ASP A 69 9.32 -1.60 -11.42
N PHE A 70 9.02 -1.98 -10.18
CA PHE A 70 9.76 -1.50 -9.03
C PHE A 70 9.88 -2.54 -7.93
N GLU A 71 10.98 -2.46 -7.18
CA GLU A 71 11.21 -3.32 -6.03
C GLU A 71 10.33 -2.88 -4.86
N VAL A 72 9.59 -3.85 -4.32
CA VAL A 72 8.87 -3.73 -3.05
C VAL A 72 9.70 -4.42 -1.97
N VAL A 73 9.93 -3.71 -0.87
CA VAL A 73 10.78 -4.15 0.25
C VAL A 73 9.92 -4.42 1.48
N THR A 74 10.00 -5.64 2.02
CA THR A 74 9.34 -6.05 3.26
C THR A 74 9.89 -5.27 4.46
N ARG A 75 9.00 -4.69 5.26
CA ARG A 75 9.34 -3.96 6.49
C ARG A 75 8.86 -4.64 7.76
N ALA A 76 7.89 -5.55 7.67
CA ALA A 76 7.34 -6.29 8.81
C ALA A 76 7.31 -7.81 8.53
N PRO A 77 8.47 -8.50 8.46
CA PRO A 77 8.55 -9.90 8.02
C PRO A 77 7.79 -10.89 8.92
N GLU A 78 7.54 -10.54 10.19
CA GLU A 78 6.78 -11.39 11.11
C GLU A 78 5.26 -11.18 11.05
N HIS A 79 4.78 -10.14 10.36
CA HIS A 79 3.36 -9.88 10.21
C HIS A 79 2.69 -11.01 9.40
N PRO A 80 1.49 -11.51 9.76
CA PRO A 80 0.87 -12.65 9.07
C PRO A 80 0.80 -12.53 7.54
N VAL A 81 0.52 -11.33 7.03
CA VAL A 81 0.48 -11.05 5.58
C VAL A 81 1.84 -11.21 4.91
N MET A 82 2.93 -10.86 5.62
CA MET A 82 4.29 -10.84 5.09
C MET A 82 5.07 -12.10 5.42
N LYS A 83 4.62 -12.89 6.40
CA LYS A 83 5.37 -14.02 6.94
C LYS A 83 5.75 -15.02 5.86
N GLY A 84 7.06 -15.25 5.74
CA GLY A 84 7.69 -16.14 4.76
C GLY A 84 7.87 -15.53 3.36
N LEU A 85 7.29 -14.36 3.05
CA LEU A 85 7.57 -13.69 1.77
C LEU A 85 9.05 -13.24 1.74
N PRO A 86 9.63 -13.08 0.54
CA PRO A 86 10.98 -12.54 0.37
C PRO A 86 11.19 -11.18 1.07
N ALA A 87 12.45 -10.88 1.39
CA ALA A 87 12.83 -9.57 1.92
C ALA A 87 12.53 -8.43 0.94
N SER A 88 12.59 -8.71 -0.37
CA SER A 88 12.11 -7.84 -1.43
C SER A 88 11.68 -8.65 -2.66
N TRP A 89 10.83 -8.05 -3.49
CA TRP A 89 10.40 -8.62 -4.77
C TRP A 89 10.08 -7.55 -5.80
N LEU A 90 10.14 -7.89 -7.08
CA LEU A 90 9.82 -6.99 -8.18
C LEU A 90 8.32 -7.00 -8.48
N HIS A 91 7.69 -5.83 -8.38
CA HIS A 91 6.29 -5.61 -8.74
C HIS A 91 6.16 -5.10 -10.17
N ALA A 92 5.13 -5.56 -10.89
CA ALA A 92 5.01 -5.34 -12.33
C ALA A 92 4.21 -4.08 -12.67
N HIS A 93 4.85 -3.16 -13.41
CA HIS A 93 4.28 -2.06 -14.18
C HIS A 93 3.12 -1.30 -13.50
N ASP A 94 3.44 -0.58 -12.43
CA ASP A 94 2.46 0.08 -11.58
C ASP A 94 2.94 1.47 -11.11
N GLU A 95 2.15 2.13 -10.27
CA GLU A 95 2.42 3.47 -9.73
C GLU A 95 2.94 3.41 -8.29
N ILE A 96 4.09 4.04 -8.04
CA ILE A 96 4.54 4.31 -6.66
C ILE A 96 3.78 5.55 -6.16
N TYR A 97 2.64 5.32 -5.50
CA TYR A 97 1.93 6.39 -4.81
C TYR A 97 2.85 7.06 -3.80
N SER A 98 2.96 8.38 -3.90
CA SER A 98 3.92 9.18 -3.16
C SER A 98 3.23 10.36 -2.51
N ARG A 99 3.74 10.80 -1.36
CA ARG A 99 3.22 11.99 -0.63
C ARG A 99 1.73 11.87 -0.25
N LEU A 100 1.23 10.66 -0.05
CA LEU A 100 -0.09 10.44 0.53
C LEU A 100 -0.18 11.06 1.92
N ARG A 101 -1.36 11.56 2.28
CA ARG A 101 -1.62 12.27 3.53
C ARG A 101 -2.83 11.71 4.24
N GLY A 102 -2.80 11.78 5.56
CA GLY A 102 -3.96 11.48 6.36
C GLY A 102 -3.64 11.53 7.84
N PRO A 103 -4.60 11.13 8.68
CA PRO A 103 -4.38 11.08 10.12
C PRO A 103 -3.23 10.13 10.51
N ALA A 104 -2.95 9.11 9.69
CA ALA A 104 -1.87 8.13 9.86
C ALA A 104 -1.81 7.52 11.29
N GLN A 105 -2.99 7.28 11.87
CA GLN A 105 -3.13 6.71 13.22
C GLN A 105 -3.10 5.18 13.16
N ASN A 106 -2.36 4.56 14.09
CA ASN A 106 -2.26 3.10 14.24
C ASN A 106 -1.88 2.35 12.95
N VAL A 107 -0.93 2.93 12.19
CA VAL A 107 -0.44 2.34 10.94
C VAL A 107 0.82 1.54 11.20
N THR A 108 0.85 0.30 10.71
CA THR A 108 2.05 -0.52 10.57
C THR A 108 2.40 -0.65 9.10
N ILE A 109 3.62 -0.24 8.73
CA ILE A 109 4.14 -0.37 7.36
C ILE A 109 4.59 -1.81 7.14
N LEU A 110 3.94 -2.50 6.21
CA LEU A 110 4.24 -3.89 5.87
C LEU A 110 5.31 -3.96 4.78
N ALA A 111 5.23 -3.06 3.79
CA ALA A 111 6.19 -2.95 2.71
C ALA A 111 6.27 -1.53 2.13
N THR A 112 7.42 -1.19 1.53
CA THR A 112 7.68 0.11 0.88
C THR A 112 8.30 -0.07 -0.50
N ALA A 113 8.21 0.94 -1.36
CA ALA A 113 9.01 1.04 -2.59
C ALA A 113 9.80 2.35 -2.61
N SER A 114 11.00 2.34 -3.19
CA SER A 114 11.83 3.54 -3.32
C SER A 114 11.44 4.34 -4.56
N ALA A 115 10.98 5.58 -4.37
CA ALA A 115 10.73 6.53 -5.46
C ALA A 115 12.01 7.30 -5.79
N ASP A 116 13.07 6.59 -6.17
CA ASP A 116 14.42 7.15 -6.41
C ASP A 116 14.43 8.09 -7.64
N PRO A 117 14.70 9.40 -7.46
CA PRO A 117 14.69 10.37 -8.55
C PRO A 117 15.83 10.19 -9.55
N GLU A 118 16.90 9.47 -9.20
CA GLU A 118 17.99 9.15 -10.13
C GLU A 118 17.59 8.05 -11.12
N LYS A 119 16.67 7.17 -10.72
CA LYS A 119 16.19 6.04 -11.52
C LYS A 119 14.86 6.32 -12.22
N ILE A 120 14.01 7.13 -11.59
CA ILE A 120 12.63 7.34 -12.01
C ILE A 120 12.33 8.83 -12.04
N ALA A 121 11.98 9.34 -13.22
CA ALA A 121 11.56 10.73 -13.37
C ALA A 121 10.36 11.03 -12.46
N ARG A 122 10.43 12.14 -11.71
CA ARG A 122 9.45 12.56 -10.69
C ARG A 122 9.41 11.68 -9.43
N GLY A 123 10.40 10.82 -9.21
CA GLY A 123 10.64 10.18 -7.93
C GLY A 123 10.78 11.22 -6.80
N THR A 124 10.24 10.92 -5.62
CA THR A 124 10.26 11.84 -4.47
C THR A 124 11.54 11.72 -3.63
N GLY A 125 12.33 10.68 -3.83
CA GLY A 125 13.49 10.32 -3.01
C GLY A 125 13.13 9.57 -1.73
N ASN A 126 11.86 9.25 -1.50
CA ASN A 126 11.42 8.55 -0.30
C ASN A 126 11.24 7.04 -0.54
N ASN A 127 11.29 6.28 0.55
CA ASN A 127 10.65 4.98 0.63
C ASN A 127 9.16 5.17 0.95
N GLU A 128 8.31 5.03 -0.05
CA GLU A 128 6.87 5.27 0.04
C GLU A 128 6.15 3.99 0.51
N PRO A 129 5.13 4.08 1.38
CA PRO A 129 4.37 2.91 1.84
C PRO A 129 3.55 2.27 0.73
N MET A 130 3.72 0.97 0.50
CA MET A 130 2.95 0.23 -0.51
C MET A 130 1.88 -0.65 0.11
N LEU A 131 2.19 -1.28 1.25
CA LEU A 131 1.30 -2.20 1.98
C LEU A 131 1.24 -1.79 3.45
N MET A 132 0.04 -1.71 4.02
CA MET A 132 -0.21 -1.20 5.38
C MET A 132 -1.25 -2.05 6.13
N ASP A 133 -1.01 -2.25 7.43
CA ASP A 133 -2.02 -2.64 8.43
C ASP A 133 -2.44 -1.37 9.18
N ILE A 134 -3.74 -1.09 9.19
CA ILE A 134 -4.32 0.03 9.92
C ILE A 134 -5.40 -0.48 10.87
N ARG A 135 -5.33 -0.02 12.13
CA ARG A 135 -6.29 -0.36 13.18
C ARG A 135 -7.36 0.72 13.31
N TYR A 136 -8.62 0.33 13.15
CA TYR A 136 -9.78 1.20 13.42
C TYR A 136 -10.75 0.52 14.39
N GLY A 137 -10.79 1.01 15.64
CA GLY A 137 -11.47 0.32 16.73
C GLY A 137 -10.98 -1.13 16.86
N LYS A 138 -11.88 -2.10 16.73
CA LYS A 138 -11.55 -3.53 16.73
C LYS A 138 -11.25 -4.08 15.32
N GLY A 139 -11.52 -3.34 14.24
CA GLY A 139 -11.39 -3.80 12.86
C GLY A 139 -9.99 -3.72 12.29
N ARG A 140 -9.65 -4.65 11.39
CA ARG A 140 -8.40 -4.72 10.61
C ARG A 140 -8.60 -4.14 9.23
N VAL A 141 -7.77 -3.16 8.86
CA VAL A 141 -7.75 -2.64 7.51
C VAL A 141 -6.44 -3.02 6.85
N PHE A 142 -6.51 -3.73 5.72
CA PHE A 142 -5.37 -3.91 4.83
C PHE A 142 -5.44 -2.86 3.74
N HIS A 143 -4.43 -2.02 3.62
CA HIS A 143 -4.35 -0.99 2.59
C HIS A 143 -3.16 -1.32 1.67
N THR A 144 -3.46 -1.55 0.39
CA THR A 144 -2.47 -1.63 -0.68
C THR A 144 -2.62 -0.46 -1.64
N THR A 145 -1.53 0.25 -1.94
CA THR A 145 -1.53 1.29 -2.98
C THR A 145 -1.29 0.70 -4.38
N LEU A 146 -0.96 -0.59 -4.46
CA LEU A 146 -0.72 -1.30 -5.71
C LEU A 146 -2.03 -1.63 -6.42
N GLY A 147 -1.93 -1.91 -7.72
CA GLY A 147 -3.02 -2.43 -8.54
C GLY A 147 -3.68 -1.36 -9.41
N HIS A 148 -2.90 -0.51 -10.08
CA HIS A 148 -3.46 0.45 -11.04
C HIS A 148 -4.22 -0.25 -12.17
N CYS A 149 -5.43 0.22 -12.43
CA CYS A 149 -6.20 -0.11 -13.64
C CYS A 149 -7.05 1.09 -14.07
N ASN A 150 -7.29 1.20 -15.37
CA ASN A 150 -8.19 2.18 -15.97
C ASN A 150 -9.48 1.52 -16.44
N LYS A 151 -10.53 2.33 -16.59
CA LYS A 151 -11.84 1.88 -17.09
C LYS A 151 -11.79 1.22 -18.48
N ASP A 152 -10.78 1.55 -19.27
CA ASP A 152 -10.61 1.11 -20.66
C ASP A 152 -9.56 -0.01 -20.79
N ASP A 153 -8.93 -0.44 -19.70
CA ASP A 153 -7.98 -1.54 -19.71
C ASP A 153 -8.72 -2.89 -19.89
N ASP A 154 -8.10 -3.84 -20.59
CA ASP A 154 -8.58 -5.22 -20.68
C ASP A 154 -8.04 -6.09 -19.52
N LEU A 155 -8.14 -7.42 -19.61
CA LEU A 155 -7.67 -8.32 -18.54
C LEU A 155 -6.13 -8.48 -18.48
N SER A 156 -5.37 -7.77 -19.31
CA SER A 156 -3.90 -7.87 -19.39
C SER A 156 -3.15 -6.85 -18.51
N VAL A 157 -3.82 -6.29 -17.49
CA VAL A 157 -3.24 -5.30 -16.57
C VAL A 157 -2.13 -5.91 -15.72
N LYS A 158 -0.88 -5.66 -16.11
CA LYS A 158 0.32 -6.20 -15.43
C LYS A 158 0.35 -5.92 -13.91
N ALA A 159 -0.09 -4.75 -13.47
CA ALA A 159 -0.16 -4.41 -12.04
C ALA A 159 -1.08 -5.36 -11.25
N LEU A 160 -2.25 -5.71 -11.82
CA LEU A 160 -3.20 -6.64 -11.21
C LEU A 160 -2.82 -8.10 -11.41
N ASN A 161 -2.13 -8.41 -12.51
CA ASN A 161 -1.71 -9.76 -12.86
C ASN A 161 -0.38 -10.15 -12.18
N CYS A 162 0.33 -9.20 -11.56
CA CYS A 162 1.53 -9.48 -10.80
C CYS A 162 1.23 -10.45 -9.66
N VAL A 163 1.97 -11.56 -9.59
CA VAL A 163 1.79 -12.56 -8.53
C VAL A 163 2.06 -11.96 -7.14
N GLY A 164 2.99 -10.99 -7.04
CA GLY A 164 3.22 -10.25 -5.79
C GLY A 164 1.97 -9.49 -5.33
N PHE A 165 1.27 -8.81 -6.24
CA PHE A 165 -0.01 -8.16 -5.94
C PHE A 165 -1.11 -9.17 -5.57
N ILE A 166 -1.30 -10.21 -6.39
CA ILE A 166 -2.34 -11.23 -6.17
C ILE A 166 -2.17 -11.86 -4.78
N VAL A 167 -0.95 -12.30 -4.44
CA VAL A 167 -0.67 -12.96 -3.17
C VAL A 167 -0.86 -12.01 -1.99
N THR A 168 -0.35 -10.78 -2.08
CA THR A 168 -0.49 -9.82 -0.96
C THR A 168 -1.94 -9.35 -0.79
N LEU A 169 -2.72 -9.21 -1.87
CA LEU A 169 -4.15 -8.95 -1.81
C LEU A 169 -4.91 -10.10 -1.15
N GLN A 170 -4.65 -11.35 -1.55
CA GLN A 170 -5.31 -12.52 -0.98
C GLN A 170 -4.95 -12.70 0.51
N ARG A 171 -3.66 -12.60 0.87
CA ARG A 171 -3.21 -12.72 2.27
C ARG A 171 -3.71 -11.55 3.12
N GLY A 172 -3.67 -10.33 2.59
CA GLY A 172 -4.20 -9.13 3.24
C GLY A 172 -5.70 -9.21 3.50
N THR A 173 -6.46 -9.75 2.54
CA THR A 173 -7.91 -9.98 2.67
C THR A 173 -8.21 -11.05 3.73
N GLU A 174 -7.52 -12.20 3.68
CA GLU A 174 -7.68 -13.26 4.69
C GLU A 174 -7.35 -12.76 6.10
N TRP A 175 -6.25 -12.00 6.24
CA TRP A 175 -5.86 -11.41 7.50
C TRP A 175 -6.86 -10.35 7.98
N ALA A 176 -7.35 -9.46 7.12
CA ALA A 176 -8.35 -8.48 7.50
C ALA A 176 -9.62 -9.17 8.05
N ALA A 177 -10.05 -10.26 7.43
CA ALA A 177 -11.20 -11.04 7.88
C ALA A 177 -10.94 -11.84 9.17
N THR A 178 -9.80 -12.51 9.29
CA THR A 178 -9.59 -13.56 10.31
C THR A 178 -8.54 -13.23 11.37
N GLY A 179 -7.63 -12.30 11.08
CA GLY A 179 -6.44 -12.01 11.89
C GLY A 179 -5.27 -12.97 11.63
N THR A 180 -5.44 -13.98 10.78
CA THR A 180 -4.43 -14.99 10.44
C THR A 180 -4.28 -15.13 8.93
N VAL A 181 -3.23 -15.81 8.50
CA VAL A 181 -3.02 -16.19 7.09
C VAL A 181 -2.65 -17.67 7.03
N THR A 182 -3.42 -18.44 6.28
CA THR A 182 -3.25 -19.90 6.12
C THR A 182 -2.71 -20.27 4.75
N GLN A 183 -2.67 -19.32 3.82
CA GLN A 183 -2.19 -19.51 2.45
C GLN A 183 -0.69 -19.81 2.39
N SER A 184 -0.34 -20.86 1.64
CA SER A 184 1.03 -21.14 1.23
C SER A 184 1.54 -20.10 0.23
N ILE A 185 2.84 -19.84 0.23
CA ILE A 185 3.48 -18.97 -0.76
C ILE A 185 3.61 -19.77 -2.05
N PRO A 186 3.10 -19.28 -3.19
CA PRO A 186 3.18 -20.02 -4.43
C PRO A 186 4.61 -19.99 -4.99
N SER A 187 5.00 -21.03 -5.73
CA SER A 187 6.35 -21.20 -6.25
C SER A 187 6.77 -20.15 -7.28
N ASP A 188 5.81 -19.43 -7.84
CA ASP A 188 5.98 -18.35 -8.81
C ASP A 188 5.86 -16.96 -8.16
N PHE A 189 5.95 -16.84 -6.83
CA PHE A 189 6.10 -15.53 -6.18
C PHE A 189 7.38 -14.84 -6.72
N PRO A 190 7.32 -13.55 -7.10
CA PRO A 190 8.46 -12.88 -7.73
C PRO A 190 9.67 -12.78 -6.79
N GLY A 191 10.87 -12.90 -7.37
CA GLY A 191 12.13 -12.52 -6.72
C GLY A 191 12.42 -11.03 -6.88
N SER A 192 13.60 -10.57 -6.49
CA SER A 192 14.01 -9.16 -6.62
C SER A 192 14.27 -8.70 -8.06
N ASP A 193 14.57 -9.64 -8.97
CA ASP A 193 15.16 -9.32 -10.27
C ASP A 193 14.21 -9.52 -11.45
N VAL A 194 13.14 -10.31 -11.27
CA VAL A 194 12.21 -10.69 -12.34
C VAL A 194 10.78 -10.63 -11.82
N VAL A 195 9.93 -9.94 -12.56
CA VAL A 195 8.48 -9.95 -12.33
C VAL A 195 7.89 -11.33 -12.62
N SER A 196 6.81 -11.65 -11.92
CA SER A 196 5.98 -12.83 -12.19
C SER A 196 4.54 -12.37 -12.37
N VAL A 197 3.89 -12.81 -13.45
CA VAL A 197 2.52 -12.40 -13.84
C VAL A 197 1.68 -13.62 -14.23
N ARG A 198 0.36 -13.56 -14.02
CA ARG A 198 -0.62 -14.61 -14.37
C ARG A 198 -1.71 -14.09 -15.29
#